data_AF-A0A8H7CRD8-F1
#
_entry.id   AF-A0A8H7CRD8-F1
#
_cell.length_a   1.000
_cell.length_b   1.000
_cell.length_c   1.000
_cell.angle_alpha   90.00
_cell.angle_beta   90.00
_cell.angle_gamma   90.00
#
_symmetry.space_group_name_H-M   'P 1'
#
loop_
_entity.id
_entity.type
_entity.pdbx_description
1 polymer ?
#
loop_
_entity_poly.entity_id
_entity_poly.type
_entity_poly.pdbx_seq_one_letter_code
_entity_poly.pdbx_strand_id
1 'polypeptide(L)'
;MFSWLFSTWSSPVAQISSASTDILEDSLEHPALTCLRDLVVGGGGAWPPRASYRDSWPAALKPYDSVWRAMEPSFPVKESSTDNSYNRKLIDSFRSRMRSHLEHHVNMGDVQSALERAESYPRVLFTGGLARILAPASNFRRWGVTPIVSEAQNEESVDFPPQIEMPWSFLQRHFGTTSPGGCMTSLMYANMRADDRLEYSVTVGMSESHKSTEYWNTKLLVGMEERTIPMYHLFARAIAFFEAGDMVAACDAAQIRQ
;
A
#
# COMPACT_ATOMS: atom_id res chain seq x y z
N MET A 1 -10.37 -20.87 25.39
CA MET A 1 -9.17 -20.10 25.02
C MET A 1 -9.00 -20.05 23.49
N PHE A 2 -10.06 -19.66 22.75
CA PHE A 2 -10.07 -19.56 21.28
C PHE A 2 -11.13 -18.55 20.78
N SER A 3 -11.49 -17.52 21.56
CA SER A 3 -12.53 -16.54 21.19
C SER A 3 -12.09 -15.53 20.12
N TRP A 4 -10.80 -15.44 19.80
CA TRP A 4 -10.28 -14.52 18.79
C TRP A 4 -10.37 -15.06 17.35
N LEU A 5 -10.66 -16.36 17.16
CA LEU A 5 -10.76 -17.01 15.85
C LEU A 5 -12.11 -16.76 15.14
N PHE A 6 -13.13 -16.33 15.86
CA PHE A 6 -14.48 -16.05 15.33
C PHE A 6 -14.94 -14.63 15.58
N SER A 7 -14.04 -13.74 16.01
CA SER A 7 -14.31 -12.33 15.92
C SER A 7 -14.36 -11.99 14.43
N THR A 8 -15.57 -11.96 13.88
CA THR A 8 -15.86 -11.09 12.74
C THR A 8 -15.56 -9.68 13.25
N TRP A 9 -14.30 -9.27 13.11
CA TRP A 9 -13.93 -7.88 13.25
C TRP A 9 -14.62 -7.18 12.10
N SER A 10 -15.87 -6.77 12.35
CA SER A 10 -16.52 -5.72 11.63
C SER A 10 -15.63 -4.51 11.82
N SER A 11 -14.67 -4.35 10.91
CA SER A 11 -14.15 -3.03 10.57
C SER A 11 -15.38 -2.13 10.42
N PRO A 12 -15.38 -0.88 10.92
CA PRO A 12 -16.45 0.04 10.56
C PRO A 12 -16.54 -0.02 9.05
N VAL A 13 -17.68 -0.49 8.54
CA VAL A 13 -17.90 -0.72 7.12
C VAL A 13 -17.74 0.64 6.46
N ALA A 14 -16.51 0.96 6.05
CA ALA A 14 -16.29 1.92 4.99
C ALA A 14 -17.15 1.36 3.86
N GLN A 15 -18.19 2.10 3.49
CA GLN A 15 -19.10 1.66 2.44
C GLN A 15 -18.25 1.21 1.27
N ILE A 16 -18.26 -0.11 1.01
CA ILE A 16 -17.69 -0.66 -0.21
C ILE A 16 -18.39 0.12 -1.31
N SER A 17 -17.61 0.71 -2.22
CA SER A 17 -18.21 1.47 -3.31
C SER A 17 -19.19 0.55 -4.03
N SER A 18 -20.39 1.05 -4.39
CA SER A 18 -21.39 0.23 -5.08
C SER A 18 -20.79 -0.45 -6.31
N ALA A 19 -19.87 0.21 -7.00
CA ALA A 19 -19.15 -0.34 -8.14
C ALA A 19 -18.26 -1.55 -7.81
N SER A 20 -17.61 -1.60 -6.65
CA SER A 20 -16.85 -2.80 -6.24
C SER A 20 -17.79 -3.98 -5.99
N THR A 21 -18.97 -3.74 -5.42
CA THR A 21 -20.00 -4.77 -5.27
C THR A 21 -20.52 -5.22 -6.64
N ASP A 22 -20.84 -4.29 -7.54
CA ASP A 22 -21.31 -4.60 -8.90
C ASP A 22 -20.32 -5.47 -9.67
N ILE A 23 -19.01 -5.22 -9.53
CA ILE A 23 -17.94 -6.03 -10.14
C ILE A 23 -17.92 -7.46 -9.59
N LEU A 24 -18.06 -7.60 -8.27
CA LEU A 24 -18.03 -8.91 -7.60
C LEU A 24 -19.29 -9.74 -7.90
N GLU A 25 -20.43 -9.08 -8.13
CA GLU A 25 -21.72 -9.71 -8.42
C GLU A 25 -21.97 -9.93 -9.92
N ASP A 26 -21.22 -9.26 -10.80
CA ASP A 26 -21.33 -9.46 -12.24
C ASP A 26 -21.06 -10.93 -12.59
N SER A 27 -22.02 -11.61 -13.21
CA SER A 27 -21.93 -13.03 -13.55
C SER A 27 -21.33 -13.29 -14.95
N LEU A 28 -20.94 -12.25 -15.69
CA LEU A 28 -20.36 -12.41 -17.03
C LEU A 28 -18.94 -13.00 -16.94
N GLU A 29 -18.74 -14.16 -17.55
CA GLU A 29 -17.44 -14.85 -17.54
C GLU A 29 -16.57 -14.37 -18.68
N HIS A 30 -15.49 -13.65 -18.34
CA HIS A 30 -14.50 -13.17 -19.30
C HIS A 30 -13.18 -12.85 -18.60
N PRO A 31 -12.00 -13.13 -19.19
CA PRO A 31 -10.71 -12.86 -18.56
C PRO A 31 -10.54 -11.40 -18.07
N ALA A 32 -11.05 -10.42 -18.82
CA ALA A 32 -10.99 -9.01 -18.40
C ALA A 32 -11.78 -8.73 -17.10
N LEU A 33 -12.96 -9.37 -16.95
CA LEU A 33 -13.76 -9.26 -15.73
C LEU A 33 -13.13 -10.04 -14.59
N THR A 34 -12.56 -11.21 -14.85
CA THR A 34 -11.79 -11.97 -13.84
C THR A 34 -10.64 -11.15 -13.29
N CYS A 35 -9.84 -10.50 -14.14
CA CYS A 35 -8.77 -9.61 -13.69
C CYS A 35 -9.28 -8.46 -12.80
N LEU A 36 -10.44 -7.89 -13.15
CA LEU A 36 -11.05 -6.80 -12.38
C LEU A 36 -11.60 -7.30 -11.03
N ARG A 37 -12.22 -8.49 -10.99
CA ARG A 37 -12.64 -9.14 -9.74
C ARG A 37 -11.44 -9.45 -8.86
N ASP A 38 -10.37 -10.00 -9.42
CA ASP A 38 -9.14 -10.31 -8.69
C ASP A 38 -8.51 -9.05 -8.08
N LEU A 39 -8.59 -7.90 -8.77
CA LEU A 39 -8.17 -6.60 -8.24
C LEU A 39 -8.98 -6.22 -6.99
N VAL A 40 -10.31 -6.30 -7.06
CA VAL A 40 -11.22 -5.95 -5.95
C VAL A 40 -11.07 -6.93 -4.79
N VAL A 41 -11.00 -8.23 -5.07
CA VAL A 41 -10.74 -9.28 -4.08
C VAL A 41 -9.38 -9.03 -3.43
N GLY A 42 -8.33 -8.82 -4.21
CA GLY A 42 -6.98 -8.53 -3.71
C GLY A 42 -6.88 -7.22 -2.91
N GLY A 43 -7.83 -6.29 -3.09
CA GLY A 43 -7.92 -5.03 -2.35
C GLY A 43 -8.81 -5.06 -1.09
N GLY A 44 -9.48 -6.18 -0.83
CA GLY A 44 -10.22 -6.42 0.42
C GLY A 44 -11.72 -6.36 0.21
N GLY A 45 -12.17 -6.65 -1.01
CA GLY A 45 -13.53 -6.42 -1.45
C GLY A 45 -13.78 -4.99 -1.92
N ALA A 46 -12.74 -4.16 -2.04
CA ALA A 46 -12.86 -2.79 -2.51
C ALA A 46 -11.63 -2.35 -3.32
N TRP A 47 -11.88 -1.48 -4.30
CA TRP A 47 -10.84 -0.72 -4.98
C TRP A 47 -11.17 0.79 -4.95
N PRO A 48 -10.21 1.67 -4.59
CA PRO A 48 -8.88 1.40 -4.04
C PRO A 48 -8.91 0.54 -2.78
N PRO A 49 -7.81 -0.17 -2.48
CA PRO A 49 -7.78 -1.05 -1.33
C PRO A 49 -7.85 -0.26 -0.03
N ARG A 50 -8.59 -0.80 0.94
CA ARG A 50 -8.65 -0.27 2.30
C ARG A 50 -7.77 -1.12 3.20
N ALA A 51 -6.56 -0.64 3.43
CA ALA A 51 -5.62 -1.33 4.30
C ALA A 51 -6.16 -1.38 5.74
N SER A 52 -5.87 -2.49 6.43
CA SER A 52 -5.99 -2.53 7.89
C SER A 52 -4.65 -2.18 8.53
N TYR A 53 -4.70 -1.69 9.77
CA TYR A 53 -3.55 -1.13 10.47
C TYR A 53 -3.28 -1.89 11.77
N ARG A 54 -2.29 -1.43 12.54
CA ARG A 54 -1.73 -2.07 13.74
C ARG A 54 -2.67 -2.96 14.56
N ASP A 55 -3.88 -2.49 14.87
CA ASP A 55 -4.78 -3.20 15.78
C ASP A 55 -5.31 -4.53 15.23
N SER A 56 -5.50 -4.63 13.91
CA SER A 56 -5.93 -5.85 13.22
C SER A 56 -4.77 -6.80 12.86
N TRP A 57 -3.52 -6.38 13.06
CA TRP A 57 -2.37 -7.17 12.64
C TRP A 57 -2.05 -8.30 13.63
N PRO A 58 -1.52 -9.44 13.13
CA PRO A 58 -0.85 -10.42 13.97
C PRO A 58 0.17 -9.76 14.90
N ALA A 59 0.28 -10.24 16.14
CA ALA A 59 1.16 -9.65 17.16
C ALA A 59 2.62 -9.51 16.69
N ALA A 60 3.11 -10.48 15.93
CA ALA A 60 4.45 -10.48 15.35
C ALA A 60 4.71 -9.33 14.36
N LEU A 61 3.66 -8.78 13.74
CA LEU A 61 3.76 -7.70 12.74
C LEU A 61 3.54 -6.30 13.34
N LYS A 62 2.94 -6.20 14.53
CA LYS A 62 2.73 -4.91 15.22
C LYS A 62 4.01 -4.11 15.46
N PRO A 63 5.20 -4.72 15.70
CA PRO A 63 6.44 -3.97 15.83
C PRO A 63 6.78 -3.07 14.64
N TYR A 64 6.36 -3.41 13.40
CA TYR A 64 6.63 -2.56 12.24
C TYR A 64 5.97 -1.18 12.34
N ASP A 65 4.75 -1.11 12.87
CA ASP A 65 4.09 0.17 13.18
C ASP A 65 4.91 0.96 14.22
N SER A 66 5.29 0.32 15.33
CA SER A 66 6.11 0.98 16.36
C SER A 66 7.43 1.54 15.79
N VAL A 67 8.11 0.77 14.93
CA VAL A 67 9.33 1.20 14.25
C VAL A 67 9.04 2.40 13.34
N TRP A 68 7.96 2.36 12.56
CA TRP A 68 7.57 3.48 11.71
C TRP A 68 7.35 4.76 12.52
N ARG A 69 6.50 4.69 13.56
CA ARG A 69 6.17 5.84 14.42
C ARG A 69 7.42 6.41 15.10
N ALA A 70 8.39 5.58 15.49
CA ALA A 70 9.67 6.04 16.03
C ALA A 70 10.51 6.79 14.99
N MET A 71 10.41 6.40 13.71
CA MET A 71 11.15 7.03 12.61
C MET A 71 10.49 8.28 12.05
N GLU A 72 9.17 8.49 12.25
CA GLU A 72 8.39 9.62 11.71
C GLU A 72 9.06 11.00 11.86
N PRO A 73 9.58 11.39 13.05
CA PRO A 73 10.23 12.69 13.22
C PRO A 73 11.53 12.86 12.43
N SER A 74 12.07 11.77 11.88
CA SER A 74 13.34 11.74 11.15
C SER A 74 13.17 11.70 9.64
N PHE A 75 11.95 11.54 9.12
CA PHE A 75 11.72 11.52 7.68
C PHE A 75 11.92 12.90 7.03
N PRO A 76 11.36 14.01 7.55
CA PRO A 76 11.54 15.29 6.90
C PRO A 76 12.79 16.03 7.39
N VAL A 77 13.46 16.71 6.47
CA VAL A 77 14.50 17.71 6.73
C VAL A 77 13.90 19.08 6.48
N LYS A 78 14.04 19.97 7.48
CA LYS A 78 13.47 21.32 7.42
C LYS A 78 14.18 22.22 6.41
N GLU A 79 15.48 22.06 6.27
CA GLU A 79 16.34 22.87 5.42
C GLU A 79 17.20 21.96 4.54
N SER A 80 16.98 22.01 3.23
CA SER A 80 17.77 21.25 2.27
C SER A 80 19.20 21.77 2.22
N SER A 81 20.17 20.86 2.08
CA SER A 81 21.58 21.20 1.93
C SER A 81 22.09 20.76 0.56
N THR A 82 22.95 21.57 -0.05
CA THR A 82 23.71 21.21 -1.27
C THR A 82 25.05 20.56 -0.95
N ASP A 83 25.40 20.40 0.33
CA ASP A 83 26.62 19.73 0.76
C ASP A 83 26.42 18.21 0.77
N ASN A 84 27.01 17.53 -0.21
CA ASN A 84 26.95 16.07 -0.35
C ASN A 84 27.50 15.34 0.88
N SER A 85 28.53 15.88 1.54
CA SER A 85 29.13 15.24 2.73
C SER A 85 28.19 15.30 3.94
N TYR A 86 27.46 16.41 4.09
CA TYR A 86 26.41 16.55 5.10
C TYR A 86 25.23 15.62 4.79
N ASN A 87 24.78 15.60 3.54
CA ASN A 87 23.68 14.75 3.09
C ASN A 87 23.99 13.25 3.29
N ARG A 88 25.23 12.83 3.00
CA ARG A 88 25.72 11.47 3.27
C ARG A 88 25.58 11.10 4.75
N LYS A 89 26.04 11.99 5.65
CA LYS A 89 25.92 11.78 7.11
C LYS A 89 24.46 11.67 7.57
N LEU A 90 23.57 12.48 7.01
CA LEU A 90 22.13 12.40 7.31
C LEU A 90 21.54 11.06 6.88
N ILE A 91 21.83 10.61 5.66
CA ILE A 91 21.40 9.31 5.12
C ILE A 91 21.91 8.20 6.04
N ASP A 92 23.21 8.19 6.38
CA ASP A 92 23.82 7.14 7.20
C ASP A 92 23.25 7.12 8.62
N SER A 93 23.01 8.29 9.22
CA SER A 93 22.37 8.41 10.54
C SER A 93 20.94 7.88 10.54
N PHE A 94 20.14 8.24 9.54
CA PHE A 94 18.78 7.72 9.37
C PHE A 94 18.80 6.20 9.22
N ARG A 95 19.67 5.70 8.32
CA ARG A 95 19.88 4.29 8.03
C ARG A 95 20.27 3.48 9.26
N SER A 96 21.18 4.00 10.08
CA SER A 96 21.63 3.38 11.32
C SER A 96 20.50 3.27 12.34
N ARG A 97 19.72 4.35 12.53
CA ARG A 97 18.57 4.38 13.44
C ARG A 97 17.48 3.39 13.04
N MET A 98 17.11 3.36 11.76
CA MET A 98 16.11 2.41 11.26
C MET A 98 16.55 0.96 11.48
N ARG A 99 17.81 0.64 11.16
CA ARG A 99 18.37 -0.70 11.39
C ARG A 99 18.30 -1.07 12.88
N SER A 100 18.74 -0.17 13.75
CA SER A 100 18.70 -0.39 15.20
C SER A 100 17.28 -0.69 15.69
N HIS A 101 16.29 0.11 15.30
CA HIS A 101 14.90 -0.14 15.68
C HIS A 101 14.36 -1.48 15.17
N LEU A 102 14.68 -1.86 13.93
CA LEU A 102 14.27 -3.15 13.37
C LEU A 102 14.90 -4.32 14.14
N GLU A 103 16.19 -4.27 14.41
CA GLU A 103 16.92 -5.32 15.14
C GLU A 103 16.41 -5.50 16.59
N HIS A 104 16.03 -4.40 17.26
CA HIS A 104 15.57 -4.45 18.65
C HIS A 104 14.11 -4.87 18.81
N HIS A 105 13.26 -4.62 17.81
CA HIS A 105 11.81 -4.77 17.97
C HIS A 105 11.20 -5.89 17.11
N VAL A 106 11.87 -6.33 16.04
CA VAL A 106 11.30 -7.31 15.10
C VAL A 106 11.93 -8.68 15.31
N ASN A 107 11.14 -9.63 15.79
CA ASN A 107 11.53 -11.04 15.84
C ASN A 107 11.28 -11.72 14.49
N MET A 108 12.35 -12.05 13.76
CA MET A 108 12.25 -12.63 12.43
C MET A 108 11.59 -14.01 12.39
N GLY A 109 11.80 -14.85 13.42
CA GLY A 109 11.15 -16.16 13.49
C GLY A 109 9.64 -16.02 13.61
N ASP A 110 9.18 -15.12 14.49
CA ASP A 110 7.75 -14.86 14.69
C ASP A 110 7.10 -14.24 13.45
N VAL A 111 7.81 -13.32 12.77
CA VAL A 111 7.35 -12.71 11.51
C VAL A 111 7.20 -13.77 10.44
N GLN A 112 8.22 -14.62 10.24
CA GLN A 112 8.17 -15.69 9.24
C GLN A 112 6.99 -16.62 9.49
N SER A 113 6.82 -17.10 10.72
CA SER A 113 5.68 -17.96 11.09
C SER A 113 4.32 -17.26 10.96
N ALA A 114 4.26 -15.93 11.13
CA ALA A 114 3.03 -15.17 10.88
C ALA A 114 2.69 -15.07 9.38
N LEU A 115 3.70 -14.87 8.53
CA LEU A 115 3.52 -14.76 7.08
C LEU A 115 3.20 -16.10 6.42
N GLU A 116 3.87 -17.18 6.81
CA GLU A 116 3.57 -18.54 6.32
C GLU A 116 2.12 -18.95 6.64
N ARG A 117 1.64 -18.64 7.84
CA ARG A 117 0.23 -18.85 8.20
C ARG A 117 -0.69 -18.01 7.30
N ALA A 118 -0.30 -16.79 6.97
CA ALA A 118 -1.09 -15.91 6.14
C ALA A 118 -1.27 -16.38 4.69
N GLU A 119 -0.34 -17.17 4.15
CA GLU A 119 -0.51 -17.77 2.81
C GLU A 119 -1.75 -18.65 2.72
N SER A 120 -2.19 -19.21 3.85
CA SER A 120 -3.37 -20.08 3.91
C SER A 120 -4.72 -19.34 4.04
N TYR A 121 -4.71 -18.01 4.21
CA TYR A 121 -5.92 -17.20 4.40
C TYR A 121 -6.28 -16.39 3.15
N PRO A 122 -7.58 -16.04 2.97
CA PRO A 122 -7.99 -15.09 1.93
C PRO A 122 -7.16 -13.80 2.06
N ARG A 123 -6.61 -13.35 0.94
CA ARG A 123 -5.48 -12.40 0.73
C ARG A 123 -5.43 -11.06 1.53
N VAL A 124 -6.34 -10.73 2.45
CA VAL A 124 -6.78 -9.32 2.45
C VAL A 124 -7.14 -8.58 3.72
N LEU A 125 -6.33 -8.62 4.78
CA LEU A 125 -6.50 -7.57 5.80
C LEU A 125 -5.21 -6.85 6.14
N PHE A 126 -4.19 -7.54 6.64
CA PHE A 126 -3.00 -6.84 7.16
C PHE A 126 -1.93 -6.56 6.08
N THR A 127 -1.96 -7.27 4.96
CA THR A 127 -0.91 -7.24 3.91
C THR A 127 -0.79 -5.87 3.25
N GLY A 128 -1.90 -5.15 3.06
CA GLY A 128 -1.89 -3.78 2.52
C GLY A 128 -1.23 -2.76 3.46
N GLY A 129 -1.56 -2.82 4.75
CA GLY A 129 -0.95 -1.93 5.74
C GLY A 129 0.52 -2.24 6.00
N LEU A 130 0.88 -3.53 6.02
CA LEU A 130 2.28 -3.96 6.10
C LEU A 130 3.06 -3.52 4.85
N ALA A 131 2.49 -3.65 3.65
CA ALA A 131 3.07 -3.12 2.42
C ALA A 131 3.29 -1.61 2.50
N ARG A 132 2.36 -0.86 3.12
CA ARG A 132 2.52 0.59 3.33
C ARG A 132 3.63 0.96 4.30
N ILE A 133 4.05 0.09 5.20
CA ILE A 133 5.25 0.36 6.00
C ILE A 133 6.51 -0.07 5.24
N LEU A 134 6.52 -1.28 4.69
CA LEU A 134 7.72 -1.89 4.14
C LEU A 134 8.19 -1.24 2.83
N ALA A 135 7.28 -0.90 1.90
CA ALA A 135 7.68 -0.25 0.65
C ALA A 135 8.29 1.14 0.87
N PRO A 136 7.67 2.04 1.66
CA PRO A 136 8.30 3.28 2.07
C PRO A 136 9.56 3.08 2.89
N ALA A 137 9.65 2.07 3.77
CA ALA A 137 10.90 1.78 4.46
C ALA A 137 12.03 1.46 3.47
N SER A 138 11.75 0.73 2.39
CA SER A 138 12.71 0.51 1.30
C SER A 138 13.08 1.83 0.59
N ASN A 139 12.10 2.70 0.33
CA ASN A 139 12.37 4.03 -0.26
C ASN A 139 13.19 4.92 0.67
N PHE A 140 12.81 5.04 1.95
CA PHE A 140 13.53 5.84 2.94
C PHE A 140 14.89 5.25 3.26
N ARG A 141 15.08 3.94 3.15
CA ARG A 141 16.42 3.34 3.21
C ARG A 141 17.28 3.84 2.06
N ARG A 142 16.76 3.89 0.83
CA ARG A 142 17.50 4.44 -0.32
C ARG A 142 17.76 5.94 -0.18
N TRP A 143 16.71 6.72 0.06
CA TRP A 143 16.77 8.19 0.01
C TRP A 143 17.19 8.86 1.31
N GLY A 144 17.09 8.15 2.45
CA GLY A 144 17.35 8.66 3.79
C GLY A 144 16.21 9.54 4.31
N VAL A 145 16.07 10.72 3.72
CA VAL A 145 15.22 11.81 4.22
C VAL A 145 14.47 12.50 3.07
N THR A 146 13.48 13.32 3.41
CA THR A 146 12.70 14.15 2.47
C THR A 146 12.96 15.63 2.73
N PRO A 147 13.28 16.45 1.71
CA PRO A 147 13.37 16.10 0.29
C PRO A 147 14.58 15.22 -0.05
N ILE A 148 14.47 14.50 -1.17
CA ILE A 148 15.52 13.62 -1.70
C ILE A 148 16.73 14.46 -2.12
N VAL A 149 17.91 14.02 -1.72
CA VAL A 149 19.19 14.68 -2.01
C VAL A 149 19.92 13.98 -3.18
N SER A 150 20.68 14.76 -3.95
CA SER A 150 21.51 14.27 -5.08
C SER A 150 22.39 13.09 -4.68
N GLU A 151 22.97 13.14 -3.49
CA GLU A 151 23.90 12.12 -2.99
C GLU A 151 23.28 10.72 -2.90
N ALA A 152 21.98 10.61 -2.60
CA ALA A 152 21.29 9.32 -2.59
C ALA A 152 21.07 8.75 -4.00
N GLN A 153 21.06 9.60 -5.04
CA GLN A 153 20.91 9.17 -6.43
C GLN A 153 22.20 8.55 -6.98
N ASN A 154 23.35 8.88 -6.40
CA ASN A 154 24.65 8.33 -6.80
C ASN A 154 24.85 6.86 -6.36
N GLU A 155 23.96 6.31 -5.54
CA GLU A 155 24.04 4.91 -5.11
C GLU A 155 23.44 3.95 -6.14
N GLU A 156 24.27 3.06 -6.69
CA GLU A 156 23.84 2.04 -7.65
C GLU A 156 23.03 0.91 -6.97
N SER A 157 23.39 0.55 -5.74
CA SER A 157 22.73 -0.51 -4.96
C SER A 157 22.53 -0.09 -3.50
N VAL A 158 21.55 -0.70 -2.83
CA VAL A 158 21.22 -0.47 -1.42
C VAL A 158 20.90 -1.81 -0.77
N ASP A 159 21.63 -2.14 0.29
CA ASP A 159 21.34 -3.34 1.08
C ASP A 159 20.19 -3.07 2.06
N PHE A 160 19.19 -3.96 2.02
CA PHE A 160 18.07 -3.96 2.96
C PHE A 160 18.37 -4.91 4.12
N PRO A 161 18.02 -4.53 5.36
CA PRO A 161 18.09 -5.46 6.47
C PRO A 161 17.08 -6.62 6.27
N PRO A 162 17.35 -7.83 6.78
CA PRO A 162 16.45 -8.99 6.64
C PRO A 162 15.01 -8.72 7.10
N GLN A 163 14.85 -7.85 8.11
CA GLN A 163 13.58 -7.39 8.65
C GLN A 163 12.74 -6.60 7.64
N ILE A 164 13.33 -6.06 6.58
CA ILE A 164 12.58 -5.46 5.46
C ILE A 164 12.53 -6.44 4.29
N GLU A 165 13.67 -7.02 3.92
CA GLU A 165 13.82 -7.82 2.71
C GLU A 165 12.90 -9.05 2.70
N MET A 166 12.88 -9.84 3.78
CA MET A 166 12.08 -11.07 3.84
C MET A 166 10.57 -10.79 3.76
N PRO A 167 9.98 -9.93 4.62
CA PRO A 167 8.56 -9.67 4.56
C PRO A 167 8.17 -8.89 3.29
N TRP A 168 9.05 -8.03 2.74
CA TRP A 168 8.78 -7.38 1.46
C TRP A 168 8.75 -8.38 0.30
N SER A 169 9.71 -9.31 0.24
CA SER A 169 9.73 -10.38 -0.75
C SER A 169 8.48 -11.26 -0.68
N PHE A 170 7.99 -11.52 0.53
CA PHE A 170 6.70 -12.18 0.73
C PHE A 170 5.55 -11.38 0.09
N LEU A 171 5.45 -10.09 0.38
CA LEU A 171 4.39 -9.23 -0.15
C LEU A 171 4.48 -9.06 -1.67
N GLN A 172 5.70 -9.01 -2.23
CA GLN A 172 5.93 -8.98 -3.67
C GLN A 172 5.35 -10.22 -4.36
N ARG A 173 5.66 -11.42 -3.83
CA ARG A 173 5.05 -12.68 -4.33
C ARG A 173 3.54 -12.70 -4.11
N HIS A 174 3.10 -12.26 -2.94
CA HIS A 174 1.69 -12.25 -2.57
C HIS A 174 0.87 -11.37 -3.53
N PHE A 175 1.33 -10.15 -3.82
CA PHE A 175 0.62 -9.21 -4.69
C PHE A 175 1.03 -9.29 -6.17
N GLY A 176 1.97 -10.15 -6.53
CA GLY A 176 2.47 -10.24 -7.92
C GLY A 176 3.20 -8.98 -8.38
N THR A 177 3.83 -8.23 -7.46
CA THR A 177 4.59 -7.02 -7.78
C THR A 177 6.09 -7.28 -7.74
N THR A 178 6.81 -6.69 -8.69
CA THR A 178 8.28 -6.78 -8.78
C THR A 178 8.98 -5.49 -8.32
N SER A 179 8.21 -4.47 -7.93
CA SER A 179 8.79 -3.18 -7.56
C SER A 179 9.61 -3.28 -6.26
N PRO A 180 10.88 -2.81 -6.23
CA PRO A 180 11.69 -2.81 -5.02
C PRO A 180 11.27 -1.73 -4.01
N GLY A 181 10.59 -0.66 -4.46
CA GLY A 181 10.17 0.48 -3.64
C GLY A 181 8.66 0.61 -3.48
N GLY A 182 7.89 -0.42 -3.87
CA GLY A 182 6.44 -0.41 -3.89
C GLY A 182 5.82 0.30 -5.10
N CYS A 183 4.51 0.51 -5.04
CA CYS A 183 3.71 1.13 -6.10
C CYS A 183 2.69 2.10 -5.51
N MET A 184 1.86 2.73 -6.35
CA MET A 184 0.82 3.66 -5.89
C MET A 184 -0.08 3.04 -4.82
N THR A 185 -0.40 1.76 -4.96
CA THR A 185 -1.17 1.02 -3.96
C THR A 185 -0.50 1.03 -2.59
N SER A 186 0.76 0.59 -2.52
CA SER A 186 1.47 0.49 -1.26
C SER A 186 1.94 1.84 -0.72
N LEU A 187 2.13 2.86 -1.56
CA LEU A 187 2.64 4.17 -1.13
C LEU A 187 1.53 5.16 -0.77
N MET A 188 0.42 5.11 -1.51
CA MET A 188 -0.66 6.10 -1.42
C MET A 188 -1.97 5.45 -0.99
N TYR A 189 -2.49 4.47 -1.74
CA TYR A 189 -3.86 3.97 -1.54
C TYR A 189 -4.03 3.32 -0.16
N ALA A 190 -3.08 2.46 0.20
CA ALA A 190 -3.03 1.78 1.50
C ALA A 190 -2.70 2.71 2.69
N ASN A 191 -2.52 4.02 2.47
CA ASN A 191 -2.29 5.00 3.54
C ASN A 191 -3.54 5.80 3.91
N MET A 192 -4.59 5.76 3.08
CA MET A 192 -5.81 6.52 3.31
C MET A 192 -6.78 5.69 4.16
N ARG A 193 -7.07 6.18 5.35
CA ARG A 193 -8.04 5.56 6.27
C ARG A 193 -9.48 5.84 5.81
N ALA A 194 -10.41 5.06 6.36
CA ALA A 194 -11.84 5.23 6.12
C ALA A 194 -12.39 6.57 6.62
N ASP A 195 -11.78 7.17 7.64
CA ASP A 195 -12.13 8.48 8.21
C ASP A 195 -11.45 9.65 7.49
N ASP A 196 -11.00 9.45 6.25
CA ASP A 196 -10.39 10.48 5.38
C ASP A 196 -9.16 11.14 6.01
N ARG A 197 -8.28 10.30 6.59
CA ARG A 197 -7.01 10.70 7.22
C ARG A 197 -5.89 9.79 6.74
N LEU A 198 -4.67 10.33 6.72
CA LEU A 198 -3.47 9.51 6.51
C LEU A 198 -3.16 8.72 7.79
N GLU A 199 -2.88 7.43 7.64
CA GLU A 199 -2.39 6.63 8.77
C GLU A 199 -0.94 7.01 9.10
N TYR A 200 -0.07 7.03 8.09
CA TYR A 200 1.36 7.23 8.24
C TYR A 200 1.81 8.50 7.50
N SER A 201 2.34 9.47 8.24
CA SER A 201 2.82 10.74 7.66
C SER A 201 4.33 10.77 7.56
N VAL A 202 4.84 11.39 6.49
CA VAL A 202 6.26 11.64 6.28
C VAL A 202 6.64 13.11 6.50
N THR A 203 5.66 13.96 6.83
CA THR A 203 5.81 15.40 7.06
C THR A 203 5.65 15.78 8.54
N VAL A 204 5.83 14.83 9.45
CA VAL A 204 5.75 15.06 10.90
C VAL A 204 6.74 16.15 11.32
N GLY A 205 6.25 17.16 12.05
CA GLY A 205 7.06 18.31 12.48
C GLY A 205 7.27 19.41 11.44
N MET A 206 6.70 19.28 10.24
CA MET A 206 6.71 20.31 9.19
C MET A 206 5.53 21.30 9.35
N SER A 207 5.57 22.38 8.56
CA SER A 207 4.48 23.38 8.52
C SER A 207 3.17 22.80 7.97
N GLU A 208 2.07 23.48 8.25
CA GLU A 208 0.73 23.04 7.79
C GLU A 208 0.64 22.91 6.27
N SER A 209 1.33 23.77 5.53
CA SER A 209 1.40 23.67 4.07
C SER A 209 1.97 22.33 3.61
N HIS A 210 3.01 21.79 4.27
CA HIS A 210 3.60 20.50 3.88
C HIS A 210 2.67 19.34 4.20
N LYS A 211 2.06 19.36 5.39
CA LYS A 211 1.09 18.34 5.82
C LYS A 211 -0.14 18.31 4.91
N SER A 212 -0.67 19.49 4.59
CA SER A 212 -1.79 19.65 3.67
C SER A 212 -1.43 19.13 2.27
N THR A 213 -0.23 19.42 1.75
CA THR A 213 0.23 18.89 0.46
C THR A 213 0.32 17.37 0.47
N GLU A 214 0.89 16.76 1.52
CA GLU A 214 0.96 15.29 1.65
C GLU A 214 -0.45 14.68 1.61
N TYR A 215 -1.38 15.22 2.39
CA TYR A 215 -2.77 14.78 2.43
C TYR A 215 -3.45 14.90 1.07
N TRP A 216 -3.40 16.07 0.42
CA TRP A 216 -4.09 16.30 -0.85
C TRP A 216 -3.50 15.47 -1.98
N ASN A 217 -2.19 15.22 -1.99
CA ASN A 217 -1.57 14.31 -2.96
C ASN A 217 -2.15 12.90 -2.85
N THR A 218 -2.20 12.32 -1.64
CA THR A 218 -2.79 11.00 -1.44
C THR A 218 -4.29 10.99 -1.74
N LYS A 219 -5.03 11.99 -1.25
CA LYS A 219 -6.48 12.09 -1.44
C LYS A 219 -6.90 12.23 -2.89
N LEU A 220 -6.18 13.03 -3.67
CA LEU A 220 -6.43 13.19 -5.10
C LEU A 220 -6.35 11.84 -5.81
N LEU A 221 -5.28 11.08 -5.58
CA LEU A 221 -5.03 9.81 -6.25
C LEU A 221 -6.04 8.73 -5.84
N VAL A 222 -6.36 8.63 -4.55
CA VAL A 222 -7.41 7.71 -4.06
C VAL A 222 -8.77 8.08 -4.67
N GLY A 223 -9.12 9.37 -4.65
CA GLY A 223 -10.38 9.86 -5.20
C GLY A 223 -10.50 9.71 -6.71
N MET A 224 -9.38 9.74 -7.45
CA MET A 224 -9.36 9.43 -8.89
C MET A 224 -9.72 7.98 -9.14
N GLU A 225 -9.07 7.04 -8.45
CA GLU A 225 -9.33 5.61 -8.61
C GLU A 225 -10.75 5.22 -8.18
N GLU A 226 -11.27 5.78 -7.09
CA GLU A 226 -12.66 5.58 -6.65
C GLU A 226 -13.68 5.99 -7.72
N ARG A 227 -13.37 7.03 -8.50
CA ARG A 227 -14.23 7.48 -9.61
C ARG A 227 -14.02 6.70 -10.89
N THR A 228 -12.87 6.04 -11.03
CA THR A 228 -12.48 5.35 -12.26
C THR A 228 -12.89 3.87 -12.24
N ILE A 229 -13.05 3.27 -11.06
CA ILE A 229 -13.43 1.85 -10.96
C ILE A 229 -14.72 1.47 -11.71
N PRO A 230 -15.81 2.28 -11.74
CA PRO A 230 -16.98 1.95 -12.56
C PRO A 230 -16.65 1.94 -14.05
N MET A 231 -15.76 2.83 -14.50
CA MET A 231 -15.33 2.89 -15.89
C MET A 231 -14.51 1.64 -16.28
N TYR A 232 -13.66 1.13 -15.38
CA TYR A 232 -12.96 -0.14 -15.61
C TYR A 232 -13.93 -1.31 -15.78
N HIS A 233 -15.02 -1.32 -15.01
CA HIS A 233 -16.08 -2.34 -15.16
C HIS A 233 -16.78 -2.26 -16.51
N LEU A 234 -17.15 -1.06 -16.95
CA LEU A 234 -17.74 -0.84 -18.28
C LEU A 234 -16.80 -1.30 -19.40
N PHE A 235 -15.51 -0.98 -19.33
CA PHE A 235 -14.53 -1.43 -20.30
C PHE A 235 -14.39 -2.96 -20.33
N ALA A 236 -14.31 -3.60 -19.16
CA ALA A 236 -14.22 -5.05 -19.08
C ALA A 236 -15.44 -5.75 -19.70
N ARG A 237 -16.65 -5.23 -19.47
CA ARG A 237 -17.89 -5.72 -20.10
C ARG A 237 -17.92 -5.47 -21.61
N ALA A 238 -17.53 -4.27 -22.05
CA ALA A 238 -17.50 -3.93 -23.47
C ALA A 238 -16.53 -4.84 -24.25
N ILE A 239 -15.35 -5.13 -23.69
CA ILE A 239 -14.40 -6.09 -24.26
C ILE A 239 -15.05 -7.48 -24.36
N ALA A 240 -15.69 -7.95 -23.29
CA ALA A 240 -16.34 -9.26 -23.27
C ALA A 240 -17.43 -9.40 -24.36
N PHE A 241 -18.29 -8.39 -24.52
CA PHE A 241 -19.32 -8.40 -25.56
C PHE A 241 -18.74 -8.29 -26.97
N PHE A 242 -17.71 -7.46 -27.15
CA PHE A 242 -17.02 -7.30 -28.42
C PHE A 242 -16.40 -8.63 -28.89
N GLU A 243 -15.67 -9.33 -28.00
CA GLU A 243 -15.06 -10.62 -28.30
C GLU A 243 -16.10 -11.74 -28.53
N ALA A 244 -17.28 -11.63 -27.92
CA ALA A 244 -18.42 -12.52 -28.19
C ALA A 244 -19.17 -12.20 -29.51
N GLY A 245 -18.79 -11.12 -30.22
CA GLY A 245 -19.43 -10.68 -31.45
C GLY A 245 -20.73 -9.88 -31.27
N ASP A 246 -21.10 -9.52 -30.03
CA ASP A 246 -22.28 -8.70 -29.74
C ASP A 246 -21.90 -7.21 -29.72
N MET A 247 -21.83 -6.63 -30.92
CA MET A 247 -21.45 -5.22 -31.10
C MET A 247 -22.44 -4.24 -30.46
N VAL A 248 -23.72 -4.58 -30.37
CA VAL A 248 -24.74 -3.71 -29.75
C VAL A 248 -24.50 -3.67 -28.25
N ALA A 249 -24.39 -4.84 -27.60
CA ALA A 249 -24.09 -4.90 -26.17
C ALA A 249 -22.72 -4.29 -25.84
N ALA A 250 -21.73 -4.41 -26.73
CA ALA A 250 -20.43 -3.77 -26.56
C ALA A 250 -20.52 -2.23 -26.55
N CYS A 251 -21.24 -1.64 -27.51
CA CYS A 251 -21.47 -0.18 -27.54
C CYS A 251 -22.28 0.31 -26.34
N ASP A 252 -23.33 -0.41 -25.96
CA ASP A 252 -24.16 -0.11 -24.80
C ASP A 252 -23.34 -0.14 -23.51
N ALA A 253 -22.53 -1.18 -23.31
CA ALA A 253 -21.63 -1.32 -22.17
C ALA A 253 -20.57 -0.20 -22.14
N ALA A 254 -20.04 0.19 -23.29
CA ALA A 254 -19.09 1.31 -23.38
C ALA A 254 -19.74 2.69 -23.21
N GLN A 255 -21.08 2.76 -23.09
CA GLN A 255 -21.86 4.00 -23.10
C GLN A 255 -21.57 4.89 -24.33
N ILE A 256 -21.15 4.27 -25.43
CA ILE A 256 -20.94 4.97 -26.70
C ILE A 256 -22.33 5.12 -27.31
N ARG A 257 -22.88 6.33 -27.27
CA ARG A 257 -24.14 6.64 -27.95
C ARG A 257 -23.95 6.38 -29.45
N GLN A 258 -24.77 5.49 -30.00
CA GLN A 258 -24.95 5.33 -31.46
C GLN A 258 -25.76 6.49 -32.02
#